data_AF-A0A1Z4JN70-F1
#
_entry.id   AF-A0A1Z4JN70-F1
#
_cell.length_a   1.000
_cell.length_b   1.000
_cell.length_c   1.000
_cell.angle_alpha   90.00
_cell.angle_beta   90.00
_cell.angle_gamma   90.00
#
_symmetry.space_group_name_H-M   'P 1'
#
loop_
_entity.id
_entity.type
_entity.pdbx_description
1 polymer ?
#
loop_
_entity_poly.entity_id
_entity_poly.type
_entity_poly.pdbx_seq_one_letter_code
_entity_poly.pdbx_strand_id
1 'polypeptide(L)' 'MSPLLQQVLSEIAQLAPEERLQLIEHIQHMENQTQPKKSWQDLEGIAPNLLKGQDAQDWVNQIREEWDDREEMLRG' A
#
# COMPACT_ATOMS: atom_id res chain seq x y z
N MET A 1 -6.26 -28.43 1.67
CA MET A 1 -6.63 -27.47 0.61
C MET A 1 -8.05 -27.77 0.16
N SER A 2 -8.83 -26.75 -0.23
CA SER A 2 -10.15 -27.02 -0.82
C SER A 2 -10.00 -27.79 -2.14
N PRO A 3 -10.96 -28.65 -2.51
CA PRO A 3 -10.91 -29.39 -3.78
C PRO A 3 -10.83 -28.45 -4.99
N LEU A 4 -11.50 -27.29 -4.90
CA LEU A 4 -11.44 -26.24 -5.92
C LEU A 4 -10.02 -25.67 -6.07
N LEU A 5 -9.33 -25.38 -4.97
CA LEU A 5 -7.98 -24.83 -5.02
C LEU A 5 -6.98 -25.82 -5.63
N GLN A 6 -7.14 -27.12 -5.36
CA GLN A 6 -6.30 -28.16 -5.96
C GLN A 6 -6.50 -28.24 -7.47
N GLN A 7 -7.75 -28.14 -7.94
CA GLN A 7 -8.06 -28.11 -9.36
C GLN A 7 -7.43 -26.88 -10.04
N VAL A 8 -7.61 -25.69 -9.47
CA VAL A 8 -7.05 -24.44 -10.01
C VAL A 8 -5.52 -24.52 -10.12
N LEU A 9 -4.83 -25.04 -9.10
CA LEU A 9 -3.37 -25.21 -9.15
C LEU A 9 -2.93 -26.17 -10.26
N SER A 10 -3.70 -27.23 -10.51
CA SER A 10 -3.42 -28.18 -11.60
C SER A 10 -3.59 -27.56 -12.98
N GLU A 11 -4.57 -26.67 -13.14
CA GLU A 11 -4.82 -25.94 -14.40
C GLU A 11 -3.75 -24.87 -14.64
N ILE A 12 -3.33 -24.14 -13.60
CA ILE A 12 -2.23 -23.15 -13.67
C ILE A 12 -0.91 -23.80 -14.09
N ALA A 13 -0.65 -25.03 -13.65
CA ALA A 13 0.55 -25.76 -14.03
C ALA A 13 0.62 -26.08 -15.54
N GLN A 14 -0.50 -26.05 -16.25
CA GLN A 14 -0.56 -26.27 -17.70
C GLN A 14 -0.38 -24.98 -18.51
N LEU A 15 -0.52 -23.81 -17.89
CA LEU A 15 -0.35 -22.52 -18.54
C LEU A 15 1.11 -22.27 -18.95
N ALA A 16 1.29 -21.55 -20.05
CA ALA A 16 2.58 -21.02 -20.46
C ALA A 16 3.08 -19.97 -19.45
N PRO A 17 4.40 -19.71 -19.35
CA PRO A 17 4.96 -18.72 -18.44
C PRO A 17 4.31 -17.33 -18.57
N GLU A 18 4.01 -16.90 -19.80
CA GLU A 18 3.40 -15.60 -20.10
C GLU A 18 1.96 -15.52 -19.58
N GLU A 19 1.20 -16.60 -19.71
CA GLU A 19 -0.19 -16.69 -19.23
C GLU A 19 -0.25 -16.71 -17.70
N ARG A 20 0.75 -17.31 -17.04
CA ARG A 20 0.87 -17.26 -15.58
C ARG A 20 1.12 -15.84 -15.08
N LEU A 21 1.91 -15.04 -15.81
CA LEU A 21 2.13 -13.64 -15.46
C LEU A 21 0.84 -12.82 -15.58
N GLN A 22 0.07 -13.02 -16.65
CA GLN A 22 -1.24 -12.38 -16.82
C GLN A 22 -2.21 -12.77 -15.70
N LEU A 23 -2.19 -14.04 -15.28
CA LEU A 23 -3.01 -14.50 -14.16
C LEU A 23 -2.63 -13.83 -12.84
N ILE A 24 -1.33 -13.68 -12.55
CA ILE A 24 -0.84 -12.98 -11.36
C ILE A 24 -1.34 -11.53 -11.35
N GLU A 25 -1.22 -10.83 -12.48
CA GLU A 25 -1.72 -9.45 -12.62
C GLU A 25 -3.23 -9.37 -12.38
N HIS A 26 -3.99 -10.31 -12.94
CA HIS A 26 -5.44 -10.36 -12.74
C HIS A 26 -5.82 -10.58 -11.27
N ILE A 27 -5.16 -11.51 -10.57
CA ILE A 27 -5.38 -11.78 -9.15
C ILE A 27 -5.06 -10.54 -8.31
N GLN A 28 -3.92 -9.89 -8.56
CA GLN A 28 -3.56 -8.64 -7.88
C GLN A 28 -4.60 -7.55 -8.09
N HIS A 29 -5.15 -7.44 -9.30
CA HIS A 29 -6.19 -6.47 -9.58
C HIS A 29 -7.48 -6.76 -8.81
N MET A 30 -7.88 -8.03 -8.71
CA MET A 30 -9.04 -8.44 -7.90
C MET A 30 -8.84 -8.13 -6.42
N GLU A 31 -7.65 -8.40 -5.86
CA GLU A 31 -7.33 -8.09 -4.47
C GLU A 31 -7.36 -6.57 -4.20
N ASN A 32 -6.82 -5.78 -5.13
CA ASN A 32 -6.82 -4.32 -5.02
C ASN A 32 -8.22 -3.72 -5.13
N GLN A 33 -9.16 -4.35 -5.84
CA GLN A 33 -10.57 -3.95 -5.85
C GLN A 33 -11.29 -4.27 -4.54
N THR A 34 -10.83 -5.31 -3.82
CA THR A 34 -11.39 -5.68 -2.51
C THR A 34 -10.79 -4.91 -1.34
N GLN A 35 -9.64 -4.25 -1.53
CA GLN A 35 -9.13 -3.33 -0.52
C GLN A 35 -10.06 -2.11 -0.46
N PRO A 36 -10.57 -1.73 0.74
CA PRO A 36 -11.35 -0.52 0.87
C PRO A 36 -10.50 0.64 0.36
N LYS A 37 -11.08 1.46 -0.53
CA LYS A 37 -10.49 2.77 -0.85
C LYS A 37 -10.25 3.45 0.49
N LYS A 38 -8.99 3.68 0.86
CA LYS A 38 -8.59 4.28 2.13
C LYS A 38 -9.53 5.44 2.43
N SER A 39 -10.29 5.31 3.52
CA SER A 39 -11.24 6.33 3.94
C SER A 39 -10.45 7.58 4.30
N TRP A 40 -11.01 8.76 4.08
CA TRP A 40 -10.42 10.00 4.61
C TRP A 40 -10.30 9.95 6.15
N GLN A 41 -11.11 9.12 6.81
CA GLN A 41 -11.02 8.83 8.24
C GLN A 41 -9.78 7.99 8.60
N ASP A 42 -9.25 7.18 7.67
CA ASP A 42 -7.99 6.44 7.89
C ASP A 42 -6.77 7.39 7.87
N LEU A 43 -6.95 8.62 7.39
CA LEU A 43 -5.95 9.70 7.45
C LEU A 43 -6.10 10.56 8.72
N GLU A 44 -7.17 10.36 9.50
CA GLU A 44 -7.39 11.04 10.76
C GLU A 44 -6.29 10.62 11.76
N GLY A 45 -5.46 11.57 12.16
CA GLY A 45 -4.29 11.34 13.02
C GLY A 45 -2.95 11.20 12.29
N ILE A 46 -2.93 11.02 10.96
CA ILE A 46 -1.69 11.05 10.17
C ILE A 46 -1.22 12.49 9.95
N ALA A 47 -2.16 13.42 9.77
CA ALA A 47 -1.86 14.83 9.54
C ALA A 47 -2.78 15.75 10.38
N PRO A 48 -2.63 15.74 11.72
CA PRO A 48 -3.56 16.39 12.64
C PRO A 48 -3.67 17.91 12.45
N ASN A 49 -2.67 18.53 11.83
CA ASN A 49 -2.64 19.98 11.57
C ASN A 49 -3.07 20.33 10.13
N LEU A 50 -2.91 19.44 9.13
CA LEU A 50 -3.50 19.63 7.79
C LEU A 50 -5.02 19.77 7.87
N LEU A 51 -5.66 18.89 8.65
CA LEU A 51 -7.11 18.91 8.84
C LEU A 51 -7.62 20.16 9.59
N LYS A 52 -6.71 20.96 10.17
CA LYS A 52 -6.99 22.24 10.85
C LYS A 52 -6.70 23.46 9.97
N GLY A 53 -6.36 23.25 8.69
CA GLY A 53 -6.10 24.32 7.73
C GLY A 53 -4.64 24.76 7.61
N GLN A 54 -3.69 23.96 8.13
CA GLN A 54 -2.27 24.15 7.80
C GLN A 54 -2.06 23.86 6.30
N ASP A 55 -1.22 24.66 5.65
CA ASP A 55 -0.79 24.38 4.29
C ASP A 55 -0.07 23.02 4.22
N ALA A 56 -0.38 22.24 3.18
CA ALA A 56 0.13 20.89 3.06
C ALA A 56 1.66 20.85 2.89
N GLN A 57 2.23 21.85 2.20
CA GLN A 57 3.66 21.94 1.98
C GLN A 57 4.40 22.33 3.26
N ASP A 58 3.84 23.26 4.04
CA ASP A 58 4.40 23.66 5.33
C ASP A 58 4.47 22.48 6.31
N TRP A 59 3.42 21.66 6.36
CA TRP A 59 3.41 20.45 7.20
C TRP A 59 4.46 19.42 6.78
N VAL A 60 4.62 19.18 5.46
CA VAL A 60 5.65 18.25 4.96
C VAL A 60 7.05 18.75 5.30
N ASN A 61 7.30 20.05 5.19
CA ASN A 61 8.58 20.66 5.53
C ASN A 61 8.89 20.48 7.02
N GLN A 62 7.91 20.77 7.89
CA GLN A 62 8.05 20.58 9.34
C GLN A 62 8.40 19.12 9.69
N ILE A 63 7.70 18.14 9.11
CA ILE A 63 7.98 16.73 9.37
C ILE A 63 9.39 16.33 8.87
N ARG A 64 9.87 16.89 7.76
CA ARG A 64 11.24 16.61 7.29
C ARG A 64 12.29 17.17 8.24
N GLU A 65 12.15 18.42 8.66
CA GLU A 65 13.05 19.06 9.61
C GLU A 65 13.09 18.29 10.94
N GLU A 66 11.93 17.88 11.47
CA GLU A 66 11.86 17.07 12.69
C GLU A 66 12.57 15.71 12.58
N TRP A 67 12.65 15.13 11.37
CA TRP A 67 13.38 13.89 11.13
C TRP A 67 14.88 14.12 10.97
N ASP A 68 15.27 15.18 10.26
CA ASP A 68 16.67 15.57 10.09
C ASP A 68 17.30 15.89 11.47
N ASP A 69 16.59 16.62 12.34
CA ASP A 69 17.01 16.92 13.71
C ASP A 69 17.22 15.65 14.55
N ARG A 70 16.35 14.66 14.39
CA ARG A 70 16.48 13.36 15.09
C ARG A 70 17.68 12.57 14.59
N GLU A 71 17.93 12.58 13.28
CA GLU A 71 19.10 11.92 12.71
C GLU A 71 20.40 12.58 13.17
N GLU A 72 20.42 13.91 13.29
CA GLU A 72 21.58 14.65 13.80
C GLU A 72 21.84 14.30 15.28
N MET A 73 20.79 14.26 16.11
CA MET A 73 20.90 13.82 17.51
C MET A 73 21.38 12.37 17.68
N LEU A 74 21.09 11.48 16.72
CA LEU A 74 21.54 10.08 16.75
C LEU A 74 22.97 9.89 16.23
N ARG A 75 23.51 10.86 15.47
CA ARG A 75 24.88 10.81 14.94
C ARG A 75 25.92 11.54 15.81
N GLY A 76 25.48 12.34 16.78
CA GLY A 76 26.32 12.98 17.80
C GLY A 76 26.59 12.10 19.00
#